data_AF-A0A845YG67-F1
#
_entry.id   AF-A0A845YG67-F1
#
_cell.length_a   1.000
_cell.length_b   1.000
_cell.length_c   1.000
_cell.angle_alpha   90.00
_cell.angle_beta   90.00
_cell.angle_gamma   90.00
#
_symmetry.space_group_name_H-M   'P 1'
#
loop_
_entity.id
_entity.type
_entity.pdbx_description
1 polymer ?
#
loop_
_entity_poly.entity_id
_entity_poly.type
_entity_poly.pdbx_seq_one_letter_code
_entity_poly.pdbx_strand_id
1 'polypeptide(L)'
;MAKESLRSFLFLNGINNYITLPTNSLPVGAEITISFWSYGGDALPIHTSIVSAVDVHGNRMLNVHMPWVDSKIYFDCGNSGKQFDRIERSADSMLFKGKWSHWTFTKNATTGKMKIYHNGEIWFISEGKTSMLSQAAEVRVGNHINNNFNSQFYYQGSITELKIWNTARGENDIKTDMNDQLSGDEEGLVSYWPLDEQEGNTIYDKTENCKPGIIHGSANWIELEKLPPEIEHKRKSTQQPKSTQQPKSTQPTQEPEELLDAFPQKALYLMIGGVALVAEEASKTLDNFTDISKEIVQKMIEKGEEVYNSSDSEN
;
A
#
# COMPACT_ATOMS: atom_id res chain seq x y z
N MET A 1 27.19 -2.61 -22.68
CA MET A 1 25.87 -2.90 -22.10
C MET A 1 26.06 -2.91 -20.59
N ALA A 2 25.61 -1.85 -19.91
CA ALA A 2 25.62 -1.86 -18.44
C ALA A 2 24.70 -3.00 -17.98
N LYS A 3 25.19 -3.85 -17.10
CA LYS A 3 24.40 -4.90 -16.47
C LYS A 3 23.30 -4.16 -15.69
N GLU A 4 22.07 -4.17 -16.19
CA GLU A 4 20.95 -3.56 -15.48
C GLU A 4 20.88 -4.23 -14.11
N SER A 5 21.07 -3.45 -13.05
CA SER A 5 21.12 -3.99 -11.69
C SER A 5 19.71 -4.39 -11.29
N LEU A 6 19.47 -5.70 -11.13
CA LEU A 6 18.29 -6.22 -10.46
C LEU A 6 18.13 -5.51 -9.12
N ARG A 7 16.92 -5.04 -8.80
CA ARG A 7 16.61 -4.48 -7.47
C ARG A 7 15.80 -5.51 -6.69
N SER A 8 16.25 -5.83 -5.49
CA SER A 8 15.46 -6.60 -4.52
C SER A 8 14.57 -5.67 -3.71
N PHE A 9 13.45 -6.18 -3.22
CA PHE A 9 12.58 -5.49 -2.28
C PHE A 9 12.01 -6.46 -1.26
N LEU A 10 11.57 -5.92 -0.13
CA LEU A 10 11.08 -6.71 0.98
C LEU A 10 9.56 -6.94 0.87
N PHE A 11 9.15 -8.21 0.86
CA PHE A 11 7.75 -8.61 0.96
C PHE A 11 7.36 -8.93 2.40
N LEU A 12 6.25 -8.34 2.82
CA LEU A 12 5.61 -8.52 4.11
C LEU A 12 4.32 -9.32 3.92
N ASN A 13 4.19 -10.44 4.64
CA ASN A 13 3.12 -11.43 4.42
C ASN A 13 1.75 -11.08 5.01
N GLY A 14 1.60 -9.98 5.75
CA GLY A 14 0.36 -9.63 6.43
C GLY A 14 0.00 -10.50 7.65
N ILE A 15 0.91 -11.36 8.13
CA ILE A 15 0.67 -12.30 9.23
C ILE A 15 1.60 -12.05 10.41
N ASN A 16 2.90 -11.91 10.18
CA ASN A 16 3.89 -11.75 11.26
C ASN A 16 5.16 -11.02 10.83
N ASN A 17 5.24 -10.53 9.59
CA ASN A 17 6.41 -9.84 9.08
C ASN A 17 6.35 -8.36 9.43
N TYR A 18 7.44 -7.85 9.99
CA TYR A 18 7.64 -6.44 10.25
C TYR A 18 9.12 -6.15 10.44
N ILE A 19 9.48 -4.87 10.44
CA ILE A 19 10.83 -4.41 10.67
C ILE A 19 10.83 -3.53 11.91
N THR A 20 11.80 -3.72 12.81
CA THR A 20 12.12 -2.75 13.86
C THR A 20 13.26 -1.85 13.36
N LEU A 21 13.06 -0.54 13.43
CA LEU A 21 14.09 0.44 13.10
C LEU A 21 14.68 1.06 14.38
N PRO A 22 15.93 1.54 14.34
CA PRO A 22 16.47 2.41 15.39
C PRO A 22 15.55 3.60 15.69
N THR A 23 15.49 4.02 16.95
CA THR A 23 14.59 5.12 17.35
C THR A 23 14.98 6.48 16.78
N ASN A 24 16.27 6.66 16.44
CA ASN A 24 16.80 7.84 15.77
C ASN A 24 16.56 7.84 14.26
N SER A 25 15.88 6.84 13.70
CA SER A 25 15.43 6.84 12.30
C SER A 25 14.34 7.90 12.04
N LEU A 26 13.70 8.42 13.10
CA LEU A 26 12.74 9.51 13.04
C LEU A 26 13.32 10.80 13.61
N PRO A 27 12.99 11.97 13.03
CA PRO A 27 13.35 13.26 13.58
C PRO A 27 12.51 13.63 14.82
N VAL A 28 13.04 14.57 15.60
CA VAL A 28 12.32 15.32 16.64
C VAL A 28 12.14 16.75 16.15
N GLY A 29 11.00 17.38 16.43
CA GLY A 29 10.78 18.79 16.11
C GLY A 29 9.49 19.08 15.34
N ALA A 30 9.54 20.08 14.46
CA ALA A 30 8.36 20.59 13.78
C ALA A 30 8.06 19.87 12.45
N GLU A 31 9.06 19.22 11.86
CA GLU A 31 8.98 18.81 10.46
C GLU A 31 9.38 17.35 10.28
N ILE A 32 8.72 16.71 9.31
CA ILE A 32 9.07 15.37 8.84
C ILE A 32 8.58 15.18 7.42
N THR A 33 9.34 14.39 6.66
CA THR A 33 8.86 13.73 5.44
C THR A 33 9.15 12.24 5.52
N ILE A 34 8.17 11.40 5.21
CA ILE A 34 8.33 9.96 5.05
C ILE A 34 7.92 9.61 3.63
N SER A 35 8.82 9.01 2.85
CA SER A 35 8.53 8.56 1.50
C SER A 35 8.98 7.13 1.28
N PHE A 36 8.22 6.38 0.49
CA PHE A 36 8.55 5.01 0.11
C PHE A 36 7.76 4.60 -1.12
N TRP A 37 8.25 3.58 -1.82
CA TRP A 37 7.47 2.84 -2.79
C TRP A 37 6.77 1.67 -2.11
N SER A 38 5.51 1.42 -2.47
CA SER A 38 4.76 0.26 -1.99
C SER A 38 4.01 -0.46 -3.10
N TYR A 39 3.94 -1.78 -3.03
CA TYR A 39 3.04 -2.63 -3.80
C TYR A 39 2.09 -3.34 -2.83
N GLY A 40 0.84 -2.90 -2.75
CA GLY A 40 -0.13 -3.52 -1.86
C GLY A 40 -0.62 -4.86 -2.38
N GLY A 41 -0.68 -5.84 -1.48
CA GLY A 41 -1.18 -7.18 -1.78
C GLY A 41 -2.70 -7.27 -1.83
N ASP A 42 -3.19 -8.42 -2.27
CA ASP A 42 -4.62 -8.67 -2.52
C ASP A 42 -5.48 -8.60 -1.26
N ALA A 43 -4.90 -8.84 -0.08
CA ALA A 43 -5.62 -8.84 1.18
C ALA A 43 -5.99 -7.45 1.68
N LEU A 44 -5.37 -6.37 1.17
CA LEU A 44 -5.78 -5.01 1.55
C LEU A 44 -7.26 -4.75 1.11
N PRO A 45 -7.97 -3.73 1.59
CA PRO A 45 -7.73 -3.06 2.86
C PRO A 45 -7.92 -4.04 4.04
N ILE A 46 -7.02 -3.98 5.01
CA ILE A 46 -7.11 -4.70 6.29
C ILE A 46 -6.75 -3.75 7.43
N HIS A 47 -6.92 -4.19 8.67
CA HIS A 47 -6.31 -3.52 9.81
C HIS A 47 -4.79 -3.60 9.70
N THR A 48 -4.15 -2.52 9.26
CA THR A 48 -2.72 -2.52 9.00
C THR A 48 -2.08 -1.13 9.10
N SER A 49 -0.78 -1.13 9.33
CA SER A 49 0.08 0.06 9.31
C SER A 49 1.36 -0.28 8.58
N ILE A 50 1.84 0.63 7.73
CA ILE A 50 3.10 0.44 7.00
C ILE A 50 4.27 1.10 7.73
N VAL A 51 4.08 2.23 8.41
CA VAL A 51 5.07 2.83 9.30
C VAL A 51 4.35 3.27 10.57
N SER A 52 4.82 2.84 11.73
CA SER A 52 4.27 3.28 13.02
C SER A 52 5.37 3.54 14.05
N ALA A 53 5.12 4.49 14.95
CA ALA A 53 6.01 4.79 16.07
C ALA A 53 5.26 5.28 17.29
N VAL A 54 5.83 4.98 18.46
CA VAL A 54 5.32 5.42 19.77
C VAL A 54 6.39 6.14 20.58
N ASP A 55 5.96 7.02 21.50
CA ASP A 55 6.83 7.70 22.45
C ASP A 55 7.21 6.80 23.63
N VAL A 56 8.02 7.32 24.54
CA VAL A 56 8.46 6.65 25.77
C VAL A 56 7.31 6.24 26.72
N HIS A 57 6.11 6.79 26.52
CA HIS A 57 4.91 6.44 27.26
C HIS A 57 4.00 5.47 26.49
N GLY A 58 4.43 5.01 25.31
CA GLY A 58 3.65 4.15 24.45
C GLY A 58 2.53 4.87 23.70
N ASN A 59 2.51 6.21 23.69
CA ASN A 59 1.53 6.96 22.91
C ASN A 59 1.94 6.97 21.45
N ARG A 60 0.96 6.78 20.55
CA ARG A 60 1.17 6.95 19.11
C ARG A 60 1.71 8.34 18.79
N MET A 61 2.86 8.38 18.13
CA MET A 61 3.48 9.60 17.60
C MET A 61 3.37 9.71 16.09
N LEU A 62 3.42 8.55 15.43
CA LEU A 62 3.39 8.41 13.99
C LEU A 62 2.63 7.13 13.65
N ASN A 63 1.71 7.21 12.69
CA ASN A 63 1.13 6.03 12.08
C ASN A 63 0.63 6.32 10.66
N VAL A 64 1.17 5.60 9.70
CA VAL A 64 0.67 5.54 8.33
C VAL A 64 -0.14 4.25 8.17
N HIS A 65 -1.46 4.38 8.18
CA HIS A 65 -2.38 3.27 7.90
C HIS A 65 -2.60 3.20 6.39
N MET A 66 -2.33 2.05 5.77
CA MET A 66 -2.14 2.01 4.31
C MET A 66 -2.75 0.80 3.61
N PRO A 67 -4.00 0.93 3.17
CA PRO A 67 -5.06 1.65 3.88
C PRO A 67 -5.54 0.85 5.09
N TRP A 68 -6.33 1.48 5.96
CA TRP A 68 -7.13 0.77 6.96
C TRP A 68 -8.30 0.03 6.32
N VAL A 69 -9.01 -0.81 7.08
CA VAL A 69 -10.13 -1.65 6.58
C VAL A 69 -11.26 -0.85 5.89
N ASP A 70 -11.42 0.43 6.21
CA ASP A 70 -12.40 1.32 5.59
C ASP A 70 -11.89 1.99 4.29
N SER A 71 -10.81 1.48 3.72
CA SER A 71 -10.15 1.98 2.50
C SER A 71 -9.59 3.40 2.61
N LYS A 72 -9.49 3.97 3.82
CA LYS A 72 -8.80 5.25 4.01
C LYS A 72 -7.32 5.06 4.25
N ILE A 73 -6.54 5.95 3.67
CA ILE A 73 -5.15 6.17 4.06
C ILE A 73 -5.17 7.24 5.16
N TYR A 74 -4.58 6.90 6.29
CA TYR A 74 -4.46 7.80 7.44
C TYR A 74 -3.01 8.14 7.68
N PHE A 75 -2.76 9.41 8.00
CA PHE A 75 -1.48 9.88 8.50
C PHE A 75 -1.70 10.55 9.85
N ASP A 76 -1.39 9.79 10.89
CA ASP A 76 -1.29 10.25 12.28
C ASP A 76 0.14 10.72 12.50
N CYS A 77 0.37 11.96 12.92
CA CYS A 77 1.73 12.47 13.08
C CYS A 77 1.84 13.64 14.04
N GLY A 78 2.93 13.63 14.80
CA GLY A 78 3.19 14.56 15.89
C GLY A 78 2.47 14.06 17.13
N ASN A 79 3.14 14.04 18.27
CA ASN A 79 2.55 13.85 19.59
C ASN A 79 3.62 14.25 20.60
N SER A 80 3.38 15.33 21.34
CA SER A 80 4.29 15.83 22.39
C SER A 80 3.61 15.78 23.76
N GLY A 81 2.89 14.68 24.04
CA GLY A 81 2.25 14.43 25.33
C GLY A 81 0.81 14.96 25.47
N LYS A 82 0.13 15.26 24.36
CA LYS A 82 -1.29 15.67 24.35
C LYS A 82 -2.12 14.79 23.42
N GLN A 83 -1.99 15.04 22.12
CA GLN A 83 -2.71 14.33 21.07
C GLN A 83 -1.87 14.40 19.79
N PHE A 84 -2.12 13.46 18.87
CA PHE A 84 -1.58 13.51 17.53
C PHE A 84 -2.48 14.27 16.55
N ASP A 85 -1.86 14.85 15.52
CA ASP A 85 -2.61 15.35 14.37
C ASP A 85 -2.92 14.20 13.42
N ARG A 86 -4.11 14.24 12.83
CA ARG A 86 -4.55 13.28 11.82
C ARG A 86 -5.01 13.98 10.55
N ILE A 87 -4.61 13.40 9.42
CA ILE A 87 -5.27 13.61 8.12
C ILE A 87 -5.62 12.25 7.53
N GLU A 88 -6.73 12.19 6.80
CA GLU A 88 -7.22 10.96 6.20
C GLU A 88 -7.99 11.26 4.91
N ARG A 89 -7.93 10.34 3.95
CA ARG A 89 -8.74 10.39 2.73
C ARG A 89 -9.00 8.97 2.23
N SER A 90 -10.20 8.73 1.71
CA SER A 90 -10.53 7.45 1.05
C SER A 90 -9.70 7.28 -0.22
N ALA A 91 -9.09 6.11 -0.39
CA ALA A 91 -8.32 5.74 -1.56
C ALA A 91 -9.04 4.64 -2.34
N ASP A 92 -9.10 4.78 -3.66
CA ASP A 92 -9.50 3.67 -4.52
C ASP A 92 -8.46 2.56 -4.47
N SER A 93 -8.91 1.30 -4.46
CA SER A 93 -8.04 0.11 -4.53
C SER A 93 -6.96 0.19 -5.60
N MET A 94 -7.27 0.78 -6.76
CA MET A 94 -6.31 0.92 -7.86
C MET A 94 -5.11 1.80 -7.51
N LEU A 95 -5.15 2.60 -6.43
CA LEU A 95 -4.04 3.45 -6.01
C LEU A 95 -3.00 2.69 -5.19
N PHE A 96 -3.40 1.63 -4.49
CA PHE A 96 -2.53 0.94 -3.53
C PHE A 96 -2.37 -0.56 -3.79
N LYS A 97 -3.25 -1.21 -4.59
CA LYS A 97 -3.15 -2.64 -4.92
C LYS A 97 -2.61 -2.90 -6.31
N GLY A 98 -1.93 -4.04 -6.45
CA GLY A 98 -1.64 -4.64 -7.76
C GLY A 98 -0.64 -3.88 -8.61
N LYS A 99 -0.09 -2.77 -8.10
CA LYS A 99 0.92 -1.94 -8.75
C LYS A 99 1.77 -1.21 -7.72
N TRP A 100 2.98 -0.85 -8.16
CA TRP A 100 3.85 0.04 -7.41
C TRP A 100 3.30 1.47 -7.45
N SER A 101 3.27 2.09 -6.28
CA SER A 101 2.93 3.49 -6.08
C SER A 101 3.92 4.12 -5.12
N HIS A 102 4.37 5.33 -5.43
CA HIS A 102 5.16 6.13 -4.51
C HIS A 102 4.24 6.94 -3.61
N TRP A 103 4.48 6.89 -2.31
CA TRP A 103 3.72 7.64 -1.34
C TRP A 103 4.65 8.52 -0.52
N THR A 104 4.20 9.73 -0.23
CA THR A 104 4.95 10.63 0.63
C THR A 104 4.02 11.35 1.59
N PHE A 105 4.44 11.40 2.86
CA PHE A 105 3.71 12.01 3.95
C PHE A 105 4.58 13.12 4.53
N THR A 106 4.08 14.35 4.51
CA THR A 106 4.81 15.51 5.03
C THR A 106 4.04 16.18 6.15
N LYS A 107 4.76 16.68 7.15
CA LYS A 107 4.20 17.53 8.20
C LYS A 107 5.14 18.69 8.45
N ASN A 108 4.57 19.88 8.57
CA ASN A 108 5.23 21.07 9.08
C ASN A 108 4.34 21.70 10.15
N ALA A 109 4.68 21.46 11.42
CA ALA A 109 3.94 21.92 12.58
C ALA A 109 3.99 23.45 12.75
N THR A 110 5.07 24.10 12.28
CA THR A 110 5.23 25.56 12.30
C THR A 110 4.20 26.25 11.42
N THR A 111 3.99 25.74 10.21
CA THR A 111 2.98 26.23 9.26
C THR A 111 1.60 25.58 9.46
N GLY A 112 1.54 24.51 10.26
CA GLY A 112 0.34 23.72 10.49
C GLY A 112 -0.08 22.84 9.32
N LYS A 113 0.77 22.61 8.31
CA LYS A 113 0.43 21.85 7.09
C LYS A 113 0.80 20.38 7.24
N MET A 114 -0.13 19.50 6.90
CA MET A 114 0.15 18.09 6.61
C MET A 114 -0.33 17.75 5.21
N LYS A 115 0.45 16.94 4.49
CA LYS A 115 0.11 16.53 3.13
C LYS A 115 0.41 15.05 2.89
N ILE A 116 -0.36 14.47 1.98
CA ILE A 116 -0.12 13.16 1.39
C ILE A 116 0.11 13.38 -0.10
N TYR A 117 1.14 12.77 -0.65
CA TYR A 117 1.46 12.75 -2.08
C TYR A 117 1.33 11.33 -2.61
N HIS A 118 0.87 11.21 -3.85
CA HIS A 118 0.80 9.95 -4.59
C HIS A 118 1.52 10.15 -5.93
N ASN A 119 2.53 9.31 -6.20
CA ASN A 119 3.37 9.40 -7.41
C ASN A 119 3.94 10.80 -7.68
N GLY A 120 4.36 11.47 -6.61
CA GLY A 120 4.99 12.80 -6.66
C GLY A 120 4.01 13.98 -6.69
N GLU A 121 2.71 13.76 -6.90
CA GLU A 121 1.69 14.81 -6.93
C GLU A 121 0.98 14.93 -5.58
N ILE A 122 0.55 16.14 -5.20
CA ILE A 122 -0.25 16.34 -3.98
C ILE A 122 -1.57 15.59 -4.12
N TRP A 123 -1.80 14.62 -3.25
CA TRP A 123 -3.04 13.87 -3.17
C TRP A 123 -3.97 14.45 -2.11
N PHE A 124 -3.47 14.88 -0.96
CA PHE A 124 -4.31 15.49 0.07
C PHE A 124 -3.52 16.52 0.89
N ILE A 125 -4.20 17.55 1.37
CA ILE A 125 -3.64 18.58 2.23
C ILE A 125 -4.66 18.98 3.30
N SER A 126 -4.17 19.22 4.51
CA SER A 126 -4.92 19.85 5.58
C SER A 126 -4.03 20.81 6.35
N GLU A 127 -4.66 21.81 6.97
CA GLU A 127 -3.99 22.85 7.77
C GLU A 127 -4.38 22.74 9.26
N GLY A 128 -3.83 23.61 10.11
CA GLY A 128 -4.07 23.63 11.55
C GLY A 128 -3.43 22.47 12.33
N LYS A 129 -2.53 21.71 11.69
CA LYS A 129 -1.87 20.52 12.23
C LYS A 129 -0.53 20.88 12.89
N THR A 130 -0.59 21.42 14.10
CA THR A 130 0.53 22.07 14.80
C THR A 130 1.22 21.22 15.87
N SER A 131 0.83 19.95 16.03
CA SER A 131 1.42 19.04 17.02
C SER A 131 2.87 18.69 16.67
N MET A 132 3.81 18.97 17.58
CA MET A 132 5.23 18.68 17.40
C MET A 132 5.54 17.18 17.52
N LEU A 133 6.60 16.73 16.85
CA LEU A 133 7.19 15.39 17.01
C LEU A 133 8.07 15.35 18.27
N SER A 134 7.79 14.39 19.15
CA SER A 134 8.65 14.06 20.30
C SER A 134 9.69 13.01 19.92
N GLN A 135 10.43 12.51 20.90
CA GLN A 135 11.40 11.43 20.71
C GLN A 135 10.68 10.07 20.62
N ALA A 136 10.96 9.31 19.56
CA ALA A 136 10.45 7.95 19.41
C ALA A 136 11.15 7.01 20.41
N ALA A 137 10.38 6.07 20.97
CA ALA A 137 10.88 4.96 21.77
C ALA A 137 10.84 3.63 21.01
N GLU A 138 9.97 3.51 20.01
CA GLU A 138 9.89 2.36 19.13
C GLU A 138 9.40 2.79 17.75
N VAL A 139 10.00 2.22 16.70
CA VAL A 139 9.67 2.48 15.29
C VAL A 139 9.55 1.14 14.57
N ARG A 140 8.42 0.91 13.92
CA ARG A 140 8.16 -0.30 13.13
C ARG A 140 7.72 0.02 11.71
N VAL A 141 8.13 -0.84 10.78
CA VAL A 141 7.63 -0.89 9.40
C VAL A 141 6.86 -2.19 9.21
N GLY A 142 5.70 -2.13 8.56
CA GLY A 142 4.88 -3.30 8.25
C GLY A 142 4.01 -3.81 9.40
N ASN A 143 3.93 -3.09 10.51
CA ASN A 143 3.06 -3.43 11.64
C ASN A 143 2.62 -2.21 12.42
N HIS A 144 1.44 -2.29 13.02
CA HIS A 144 0.94 -1.34 14.00
C HIS A 144 1.50 -1.65 15.40
N ILE A 145 2.16 -0.68 16.03
CA ILE A 145 2.51 -0.77 17.46
C ILE A 145 1.26 -0.49 18.30
N ASN A 146 0.66 -1.53 18.89
CA ASN A 146 -0.48 -1.43 19.81
C ASN A 146 -0.11 -2.11 21.13
N ASN A 147 -0.06 -1.35 22.22
CA ASN A 147 0.27 -1.88 23.54
C ASN A 147 -0.91 -2.59 24.24
N ASN A 148 -2.13 -2.48 23.71
CA ASN A 148 -3.33 -2.86 24.46
C ASN A 148 -4.10 -4.08 23.95
N PHE A 149 -3.77 -4.66 22.79
CA PHE A 149 -4.54 -5.78 22.26
C PHE A 149 -3.66 -6.74 21.49
N ASN A 150 -3.91 -8.04 21.65
CA ASN A 150 -3.35 -9.17 20.85
C ASN A 150 -3.65 -9.07 19.34
N SER A 151 -3.99 -7.88 18.84
CA SER A 151 -4.35 -7.58 17.47
C SER A 151 -3.08 -7.27 16.68
N GLN A 152 -2.59 -8.31 16.02
CA GLN A 152 -1.43 -8.30 15.15
C GLN A 152 -1.77 -7.69 13.78
N PHE A 153 -1.75 -6.35 13.69
CA PHE A 153 -2.06 -5.62 12.45
C PHE A 153 -0.83 -5.51 11.55
N TYR A 154 -0.63 -6.48 10.67
CA TYR A 154 0.52 -6.55 9.77
C TYR A 154 0.17 -6.09 8.36
N TYR A 155 1.15 -5.55 7.65
CA TYR A 155 1.02 -5.13 6.26
C TYR A 155 1.25 -6.30 5.33
N GLN A 156 0.36 -6.44 4.33
CA GLN A 156 0.53 -7.39 3.24
C GLN A 156 0.91 -6.64 1.97
N GLY A 157 2.14 -6.84 1.51
CA GLY A 157 2.64 -6.17 0.33
C GLY A 157 4.14 -6.02 0.35
N SER A 158 4.66 -5.26 -0.60
CA SER A 158 6.08 -4.96 -0.73
C SER A 158 6.39 -3.50 -0.45
N ILE A 159 7.56 -3.23 0.11
CA ILE A 159 8.08 -1.88 0.36
C ILE A 159 9.54 -1.80 -0.07
N THR A 160 9.95 -0.62 -0.55
CA THR A 160 11.33 -0.28 -0.92
C THR A 160 11.53 1.23 -0.85
N GLU A 161 12.79 1.66 -0.81
CA GLU A 161 13.18 3.08 -0.86
C GLU A 161 12.56 3.92 0.28
N LEU A 162 12.54 3.40 1.50
CA LEU A 162 12.04 4.14 2.66
C LEU A 162 13.02 5.25 3.04
N LYS A 163 12.61 6.49 2.83
CA LYS A 163 13.39 7.70 3.12
C LYS A 163 12.64 8.53 4.16
N ILE A 164 13.38 9.00 5.16
CA ILE A 164 12.83 9.82 6.25
C ILE A 164 13.69 11.07 6.39
N TRP A 165 13.04 12.24 6.36
CA TRP A 165 13.68 13.55 6.42
C TRP A 165 13.20 14.34 7.64
N ASN A 166 14.04 15.25 8.15
CA ASN A 166 13.71 16.20 9.21
C ASN A 166 13.13 17.52 8.70
N THR A 167 12.87 17.63 7.40
CA THR A 167 12.22 18.76 6.74
C THR A 167 10.92 18.33 6.08
N ALA A 168 9.98 19.27 5.92
CA ALA A 168 8.76 19.06 5.16
C ALA A 168 9.00 19.38 3.68
N ARG A 169 9.34 18.34 2.91
CA ARG A 169 9.87 18.49 1.55
C ARG A 169 8.84 19.03 0.56
N GLY A 170 9.32 19.80 -0.42
CA GLY A 170 8.52 20.35 -1.50
C GLY A 170 8.15 19.30 -2.54
N GLU A 171 7.14 19.60 -3.37
CA GLU A 171 6.68 18.68 -4.42
C GLU A 171 7.76 18.39 -5.47
N ASN A 172 8.52 19.41 -5.88
CA ASN A 172 9.61 19.25 -6.86
C ASN A 172 10.72 18.35 -6.31
N ASP A 173 11.08 18.53 -5.03
CA ASP A 173 12.08 17.70 -4.38
C ASP A 173 11.56 16.25 -4.33
N ILE A 174 10.31 16.04 -3.90
CA ILE A 174 9.68 14.70 -3.85
C ILE A 174 9.69 14.01 -5.22
N LYS A 175 9.36 14.73 -6.30
CA LYS A 175 9.38 14.20 -7.68
C LYS A 175 10.78 13.82 -8.15
N THR A 176 11.80 14.53 -7.67
CA THR A 176 13.21 14.23 -7.98
C THR A 176 13.62 12.97 -7.22
N ASP A 177 13.55 13.00 -5.89
CA ASP A 177 14.09 11.93 -5.06
C ASP A 177 13.33 10.61 -5.14
N MET A 178 12.07 10.60 -5.59
CA MET A 178 11.31 9.33 -5.69
C MET A 178 11.92 8.35 -6.68
N ASN A 179 12.68 8.83 -7.67
CA ASN A 179 13.32 7.98 -8.69
C ASN A 179 14.82 7.78 -8.46
N ASP A 180 15.40 8.49 -7.48
CA ASP A 180 16.84 8.48 -7.23
C ASP A 180 17.21 7.56 -6.07
N GLN A 181 18.33 6.85 -6.25
CA GLN A 181 18.99 6.17 -5.13
C GLN A 181 19.94 7.17 -4.48
N LEU A 182 19.56 7.65 -3.30
CA LEU A 182 20.27 8.70 -2.57
C LEU A 182 21.66 8.24 -2.12
N SER A 183 22.60 9.16 -1.94
CA SER A 183 23.94 8.88 -1.43
C SER A 183 23.93 8.64 0.09
N GLY A 184 22.98 9.22 0.82
CA GLY A 184 22.83 9.08 2.27
C GLY A 184 23.35 10.30 3.07
N ASP A 185 23.95 11.28 2.40
CA ASP A 185 24.51 12.50 2.97
C ASP A 185 23.70 13.77 2.60
N GLU A 186 22.50 13.59 2.03
CA GLU A 186 21.63 14.69 1.66
C GLU A 186 21.20 15.52 2.87
N GLU A 187 21.16 16.85 2.70
CA GLU A 187 20.78 17.76 3.76
C GLU A 187 19.36 17.46 4.26
N GLY A 188 19.25 17.20 5.56
CA GLY A 188 17.99 16.90 6.24
C GLY A 188 17.51 15.45 6.10
N LEU A 189 18.25 14.58 5.43
CA LEU A 189 17.98 13.14 5.43
C LEU A 189 18.34 12.55 6.80
N VAL A 190 17.38 11.89 7.44
CA VAL A 190 17.54 11.30 8.78
C VAL A 190 17.87 9.83 8.68
N SER A 191 17.15 9.10 7.83
CA SER A 191 17.45 7.71 7.53
C SER A 191 17.00 7.35 6.14
N TYR A 192 17.73 6.45 5.51
CA TYR A 192 17.40 5.94 4.19
C TYR A 192 17.65 4.44 4.12
N TRP A 193 16.59 3.70 3.89
CA TRP A 193 16.56 2.25 3.80
C TRP A 193 16.20 1.87 2.36
N PRO A 194 17.18 1.53 1.51
CA PRO A 194 16.91 1.05 0.17
C PRO A 194 16.03 -0.20 0.16
N LEU A 195 16.25 -1.09 1.15
CA LEU A 195 15.63 -2.41 1.25
C LEU A 195 15.95 -3.26 0.02
N ASP A 196 17.24 -3.42 -0.26
CA ASP A 196 17.78 -4.13 -1.42
C ASP A 196 18.83 -5.20 -1.05
N GLU A 197 18.86 -5.63 0.22
CA GLU A 197 19.87 -6.55 0.77
C GLU A 197 19.81 -7.98 0.21
N GLN A 198 18.70 -8.35 -0.47
CA GLN A 198 18.47 -9.63 -1.18
C GLN A 198 18.36 -10.87 -0.28
N GLU A 199 18.98 -10.87 0.89
CA GLU A 199 18.93 -11.96 1.85
C GLU A 199 19.10 -11.49 3.31
N GLY A 200 18.83 -12.40 4.24
CA GLY A 200 18.99 -12.17 5.67
C GLY A 200 17.89 -11.30 6.30
N ASN A 201 18.07 -11.06 7.60
CA ASN A 201 17.08 -10.40 8.46
C ASN A 201 17.56 -9.04 8.97
N THR A 202 18.59 -8.47 8.36
CA THR A 202 19.17 -7.17 8.72
C THR A 202 19.09 -6.25 7.53
N ILE A 203 18.62 -5.03 7.75
CA ILE A 203 18.61 -3.97 6.74
C ILE A 203 19.49 -2.81 7.18
N TYR A 204 20.02 -2.06 6.23
CA TYR A 204 21.01 -1.03 6.51
C TYR A 204 20.51 0.36 6.14
N ASP A 205 20.69 1.28 7.09
CA ASP A 205 20.55 2.71 6.84
C ASP A 205 21.77 3.19 6.05
N LYS A 206 21.54 3.80 4.88
CA LYS A 206 22.60 4.33 4.01
C LYS A 206 23.16 5.67 4.50
N THR A 207 22.51 6.30 5.46
CA THR A 207 23.02 7.54 6.08
C THR A 207 24.13 7.25 7.09
N GLU A 208 24.80 8.30 7.58
CA GLU A 208 25.78 8.21 8.67
C GLU A 208 25.20 7.61 9.97
N ASN A 209 23.87 7.58 10.13
CA ASN A 209 23.25 6.94 11.29
C ASN A 209 23.51 5.43 11.35
N CYS A 210 23.79 4.76 10.21
CA CYS A 210 24.40 3.42 10.04
C CYS A 210 23.97 2.29 11.00
N LYS A 211 22.85 2.44 11.71
CA LYS A 211 22.35 1.46 12.67
C LYS A 211 21.45 0.49 11.92
N PRO A 212 21.63 -0.83 12.11
CA PRO A 212 20.83 -1.80 11.41
C PRO A 212 19.37 -1.78 11.89
N GLY A 213 18.45 -1.98 10.95
CA GLY A 213 17.09 -2.41 11.23
C GLY A 213 17.01 -3.93 11.24
N ILE A 214 16.04 -4.48 11.97
CA ILE A 214 15.87 -5.93 12.13
C ILE A 214 14.53 -6.36 11.55
N ILE A 215 14.57 -7.30 10.62
CA ILE A 215 13.38 -7.97 10.07
C ILE A 215 12.95 -9.07 11.04
N HIS A 216 11.66 -9.12 11.31
CA HIS A 216 11.02 -10.13 12.15
C HIS A 216 10.07 -10.99 11.32
N GLY A 217 9.90 -12.25 11.74
CA GLY A 217 9.11 -13.24 11.00
C GLY A 217 9.91 -13.87 9.86
N SER A 218 9.20 -14.29 8.82
CA SER A 218 9.75 -14.92 7.60
C SER A 218 9.48 -14.04 6.38
N ALA A 219 9.86 -12.76 6.45
CA ALA A 219 9.76 -11.86 5.31
C ALA A 219 10.69 -12.36 4.19
N ASN A 220 10.27 -12.17 2.95
CA ASN A 220 11.00 -12.67 1.79
C ASN A 220 11.48 -11.51 0.94
N TRP A 221 12.67 -11.66 0.38
CA TRP A 221 13.19 -10.78 -0.65
C TRP A 221 12.65 -11.22 -2.01
N ILE A 222 12.15 -10.27 -2.78
CA ILE A 222 11.69 -10.50 -4.15
C ILE A 222 12.60 -9.70 -5.08
N GLU A 223 13.13 -10.35 -6.12
CA GLU A 223 13.90 -9.70 -7.17
C GLU A 223 12.96 -9.17 -8.26
N LEU A 224 13.15 -7.92 -8.67
CA LEU A 224 12.60 -7.40 -9.92
C LEU A 224 13.72 -6.78 -10.76
N GLU A 225 13.54 -6.83 -12.07
CA GLU A 225 14.49 -6.21 -13.01
C GLU A 225 14.55 -4.68 -12.85
N LYS A 226 13.41 -4.00 -12.53
CA LYS A 226 13.33 -2.54 -12.28
C LYS A 226 12.16 -2.15 -11.34
N LEU A 227 12.38 -1.14 -10.50
CA LEU A 227 11.35 -0.40 -9.76
C LEU A 227 11.02 0.91 -10.49
N PRO A 228 9.75 1.31 -10.66
CA PRO A 228 8.60 0.54 -11.16
C PRO A 228 8.66 0.36 -12.70
N PRO A 229 7.83 -0.51 -13.32
CA PRO A 229 7.63 -0.50 -14.76
C PRO A 229 7.13 0.89 -15.17
N GLU A 230 7.67 1.43 -16.27
CA GLU A 230 7.29 2.72 -16.83
C GLU A 230 5.78 2.96 -16.70
N ILE A 231 5.40 4.11 -16.14
CA ILE A 231 4.03 4.61 -16.27
C ILE A 231 3.84 4.83 -17.77
N GLU A 232 3.15 3.91 -18.46
CA GLU A 232 2.67 4.16 -19.82
C GLU A 232 1.71 5.36 -19.77
N HIS A 233 2.25 6.56 -19.92
CA HIS A 233 1.47 7.65 -20.47
C HIS A 233 1.18 7.27 -21.92
N LYS A 234 0.09 6.53 -22.16
CA LYS A 234 -0.57 6.57 -23.46
C LYS A 234 -1.04 8.00 -23.69
N ARG A 235 -0.11 8.88 -24.08
CA ARG A 235 -0.43 10.11 -24.79
C ARG A 235 -1.10 9.62 -26.07
N LYS A 236 -2.44 9.59 -26.08
CA LYS A 236 -3.18 9.69 -27.33
C LYS A 236 -2.76 11.02 -27.93
N SER A 237 -1.74 10.98 -28.77
CA SER A 237 -1.43 12.05 -29.70
C SER A 237 -2.66 12.17 -30.60
N THR A 238 -3.58 13.06 -30.23
CA THR A 238 -4.55 13.63 -31.16
C THR A 238 -3.76 14.43 -32.19
N GLN A 239 -3.28 13.75 -33.22
CA GLN A 239 -3.03 14.40 -34.49
C GLN A 239 -4.39 14.86 -35.01
N GLN A 240 -4.61 16.15 -34.93
CA GLN A 240 -5.71 16.86 -35.56
C GLN A 240 -5.54 16.72 -37.10
N PRO A 241 -6.47 16.08 -37.82
CA PRO A 241 -6.41 16.08 -39.27
C PRO A 241 -6.86 17.43 -39.80
N LYS A 242 -6.07 17.99 -40.72
CA LYS A 242 -6.41 19.13 -41.57
C LYS A 242 -7.72 18.85 -42.32
N SER A 243 -8.53 19.89 -42.48
CA SER A 243 -9.80 19.87 -43.19
C SER A 243 -9.64 19.59 -44.68
N THR A 244 -10.46 18.68 -45.22
CA THR A 244 -10.98 18.79 -46.59
C THR A 244 -12.34 18.10 -46.71
N GLN A 245 -13.34 18.94 -46.98
CA GLN A 245 -14.67 18.77 -47.61
C GLN A 245 -15.36 17.38 -47.69
N GLN A 246 -16.63 17.42 -47.28
CA GLN A 246 -17.69 16.41 -47.38
C GLN A 246 -18.18 16.22 -48.83
N PRO A 247 -18.89 15.10 -49.16
CA PRO A 247 -20.35 15.20 -49.15
C PRO A 247 -21.16 13.95 -48.69
N LYS A 248 -22.25 14.26 -47.98
CA LYS A 248 -23.63 13.72 -47.92
C LYS A 248 -23.99 12.21 -47.83
N SER A 249 -24.86 11.97 -46.83
CA SER A 249 -26.02 11.04 -46.72
C SER A 249 -25.73 9.54 -46.69
N THR A 250 -26.34 8.69 -45.86
CA THR A 250 -27.73 8.58 -45.36
C THR A 250 -27.75 7.66 -44.12
N GLN A 251 -28.64 7.92 -43.17
CA GLN A 251 -29.07 6.96 -42.12
C GLN A 251 -30.20 6.08 -42.72
N PRO A 252 -30.43 4.83 -42.25
CA PRO A 252 -31.35 4.65 -41.11
C PRO A 252 -31.08 3.46 -40.15
N THR A 253 -31.45 3.69 -38.88
CA THR A 253 -32.22 2.82 -37.94
C THR A 253 -31.85 1.35 -37.68
N GLN A 254 -31.57 0.99 -36.40
CA GLN A 254 -32.25 -0.09 -35.62
C GLN A 254 -31.74 -0.19 -34.15
N GLU A 255 -32.62 -0.67 -33.26
CA GLU A 255 -32.63 -0.74 -31.78
C GLU A 255 -31.60 -1.70 -31.12
N PRO A 256 -31.43 -1.69 -29.77
CA PRO A 256 -30.38 -2.44 -29.08
C PRO A 256 -30.89 -3.70 -28.36
N GLU A 257 -30.47 -4.89 -28.82
CA GLU A 257 -30.44 -6.12 -28.02
C GLU A 257 -29.15 -6.91 -28.32
N GLU A 258 -28.66 -7.63 -27.29
CA GLU A 258 -27.58 -8.64 -27.30
C GLU A 258 -26.11 -8.16 -27.30
N LEU A 259 -25.53 -8.06 -26.09
CA LEU A 259 -24.08 -8.22 -25.84
C LEU A 259 -23.87 -9.08 -24.59
N LEU A 260 -24.15 -10.38 -24.73
CA LEU A 260 -23.66 -11.45 -23.87
C LEU A 260 -23.12 -12.52 -24.80
N ASP A 261 -21.85 -12.39 -25.19
CA ASP A 261 -20.94 -13.50 -25.48
C ASP A 261 -19.68 -12.98 -26.19
N ALA A 262 -18.58 -12.91 -25.44
CA ALA A 262 -17.23 -13.21 -25.91
C ALA A 262 -16.19 -12.82 -24.83
N PHE A 263 -16.08 -13.62 -23.77
CA PHE A 263 -14.80 -13.76 -23.07
C PHE A 263 -14.40 -15.24 -23.05
N PRO A 264 -13.29 -15.63 -23.70
CA PRO A 264 -12.81 -16.99 -23.70
C PRO A 264 -12.23 -17.36 -22.33
N GLN A 265 -12.58 -18.56 -21.88
CA GLN A 265 -12.07 -19.26 -20.70
C GLN A 265 -10.54 -19.27 -20.63
N LYS A 266 -9.97 -18.81 -19.51
CA LYS A 266 -8.89 -19.53 -18.77
C LYS A 266 -8.50 -18.81 -17.47
N ALA A 267 -8.32 -19.64 -16.43
CA ALA A 267 -7.80 -19.37 -15.09
C ALA A 267 -8.80 -18.91 -14.02
N LEU A 268 -9.71 -19.81 -13.63
CA LEU A 268 -10.31 -19.83 -12.29
C LEU A 268 -9.46 -20.79 -11.43
N TYR A 269 -8.59 -20.25 -10.59
CA TYR A 269 -7.86 -21.04 -9.58
C TYR A 269 -8.41 -20.66 -8.20
N LEU A 270 -9.29 -21.50 -7.67
CA LEU A 270 -9.72 -21.46 -6.28
C LEU A 270 -8.74 -22.34 -5.48
N MET A 271 -7.76 -21.75 -4.80
CA MET A 271 -6.99 -22.47 -3.77
C MET A 271 -7.71 -22.26 -2.44
N ILE A 272 -8.56 -23.24 -2.09
CA ILE A 272 -8.97 -23.45 -0.70
C ILE A 272 -7.70 -23.89 0.04
N GLY A 273 -7.20 -23.04 0.94
CA GLY A 273 -6.23 -23.45 1.95
C GLY A 273 -6.86 -24.57 2.78
N GLY A 274 -6.16 -25.70 2.82
CA GLY A 274 -6.70 -26.95 3.33
C GLY A 274 -7.23 -26.86 4.76
N VAL A 275 -8.55 -27.00 4.90
CA VAL A 275 -9.22 -27.80 5.92
C VAL A 275 -10.47 -28.36 5.23
N ALA A 276 -10.58 -29.69 5.16
CA ALA A 276 -11.82 -30.35 4.76
C ALA A 276 -12.89 -30.05 5.83
N LEU A 277 -13.72 -29.04 5.58
CA LEU A 277 -14.90 -28.76 6.38
C LEU A 277 -16.08 -29.51 5.76
N VAL A 278 -16.57 -30.49 6.51
CA VAL A 278 -17.76 -31.30 6.22
C VAL A 278 -18.94 -30.34 6.01
N ALA A 279 -19.72 -30.56 4.95
CA ALA A 279 -20.80 -29.68 4.45
C ALA A 279 -21.85 -29.26 5.51
N GLU A 280 -21.88 -29.90 6.67
CA GLU A 280 -22.79 -29.63 7.78
C GLU A 280 -22.46 -28.33 8.56
N GLU A 281 -21.23 -27.80 8.48
CA GLU A 281 -20.82 -26.57 9.18
C GLU A 281 -21.00 -25.28 8.36
N ALA A 282 -21.05 -25.38 7.02
CA ALA A 282 -21.29 -24.23 6.14
C ALA A 282 -22.72 -23.68 6.29
N SER A 283 -23.71 -24.57 6.46
CA SER A 283 -25.12 -24.21 6.69
C SER A 283 -25.33 -23.39 7.97
N LYS A 284 -24.58 -23.69 9.04
CA LYS A 284 -24.68 -23.02 10.35
C LYS A 284 -24.12 -21.59 10.37
N THR A 285 -23.34 -21.21 9.36
CA THR A 285 -22.71 -19.88 9.27
C THR A 285 -23.58 -18.87 8.51
N LEU A 286 -24.69 -19.33 7.91
CA LEU A 286 -25.56 -18.54 7.05
C LEU A 286 -26.44 -17.53 7.82
N ASP A 287 -26.57 -17.66 9.14
CA ASP A 287 -27.49 -16.84 9.93
C ASP A 287 -27.09 -15.36 10.05
N ASN A 288 -25.83 -15.02 9.79
CA ASN A 288 -25.28 -13.66 9.98
C ASN A 288 -25.27 -12.77 8.72
N PHE A 289 -25.88 -13.22 7.62
CA PHE A 289 -25.91 -12.48 6.34
C PHE A 289 -27.28 -11.84 6.07
N THR A 290 -27.31 -10.76 5.28
CA THR A 290 -28.56 -10.17 4.77
C THR A 290 -29.26 -11.15 3.81
N ASP A 291 -30.59 -11.05 3.66
CA ASP A 291 -31.39 -12.04 2.89
C ASP A 291 -30.90 -12.24 1.44
N ILE A 292 -30.41 -11.18 0.79
CA ILE A 292 -29.83 -11.23 -0.57
C ILE A 292 -28.53 -12.05 -0.59
N SER A 293 -27.69 -11.90 0.43
CA SER A 293 -26.43 -12.64 0.55
C SER A 293 -26.68 -14.12 0.87
N LYS A 294 -27.73 -14.45 1.63
CA LYS A 294 -28.13 -15.86 1.87
C LYS A 294 -28.57 -16.54 0.58
N GLU A 295 -29.35 -15.87 -0.26
CA GLU A 295 -29.84 -16.43 -1.53
C GLU A 295 -28.71 -16.68 -2.55
N ILE A 296 -27.71 -15.79 -2.60
CA ILE A 296 -26.54 -15.94 -3.48
C ILE A 296 -25.65 -17.11 -3.03
N VAL A 297 -25.42 -17.24 -1.72
CA VAL A 297 -24.63 -18.34 -1.17
C VAL A 297 -25.35 -19.68 -1.34
N GLN A 298 -26.67 -19.73 -1.13
CA GLN A 298 -27.49 -20.91 -1.36
C GLN A 298 -27.43 -21.38 -2.83
N LYS A 299 -27.55 -20.44 -3.78
CA LYS A 299 -27.41 -20.73 -5.23
C LYS A 299 -26.01 -21.22 -5.60
N MET A 300 -24.97 -20.77 -4.90
CA MET A 300 -23.59 -21.26 -5.13
C MET A 300 -23.39 -22.68 -4.57
N ILE A 301 -24.02 -23.01 -3.44
CA ILE A 301 -24.01 -24.38 -2.87
C ILE A 301 -24.74 -25.34 -3.81
N GLU A 302 -25.95 -25.01 -4.25
CA GLU A 302 -26.75 -25.84 -5.16
C GLU A 302 -26.02 -26.10 -6.48
N LYS A 303 -25.37 -25.07 -7.03
CA LYS A 303 -24.57 -25.19 -8.25
C LYS A 303 -23.28 -26.00 -8.05
N GLY A 304 -22.71 -25.97 -6.84
CA GLY A 304 -21.58 -26.83 -6.47
C GLY A 304 -21.96 -28.30 -6.39
N GLU A 305 -23.14 -28.61 -5.84
CA GLU A 305 -23.67 -29.97 -5.75
C GLU A 305 -24.05 -30.56 -7.11
N GLU A 306 -24.61 -29.76 -8.03
CA GLU A 306 -24.86 -30.21 -9.42
C GLU A 306 -23.57 -30.56 -10.18
N VAL A 307 -22.49 -29.79 -9.97
CA VAL A 307 -21.19 -30.04 -10.59
C VAL A 307 -20.50 -31.27 -10.00
N TYR A 308 -20.63 -31.48 -8.69
CA TYR A 308 -20.11 -32.68 -8.03
C TYR A 308 -20.84 -33.95 -8.49
N ASN A 309 -22.18 -33.93 -8.51
CA ASN A 309 -22.99 -35.09 -8.89
C ASN A 309 -22.94 -35.42 -10.39
N SER A 310 -22.62 -34.45 -11.26
CA SER A 310 -22.40 -34.72 -12.70
C SER A 310 -21.02 -35.32 -12.99
N SER A 311 -20.03 -35.07 -12.14
CA SER A 311 -18.68 -35.64 -12.27
C SER A 311 -18.57 -37.11 -11.85
N ASP A 312 -19.51 -37.59 -11.03
CA ASP A 312 -19.59 -39.01 -10.59
C ASP A 312 -20.37 -39.91 -11.57
N SER A 313 -20.92 -39.36 -12.66
CA SER A 313 -21.66 -40.13 -13.69
C SER A 313 -20.84 -40.53 -14.92
N GLU A 314 -19.54 -40.20 -14.98
CA GLU A 314 -18.66 -40.52 -16.12
C GLU A 314 -17.47 -41.45 -15.77
N ASN A 315 -17.61 -42.35 -14.79
CA ASN A 315 -16.70 -43.49 -14.62
C ASN A 315 -17.44 -44.82 -14.51
#